data_AF-A0A949M9P8-F1
#
_entry.id   AF-A0A949M9P8-F1
#
_cell.length_a   1.000
_cell.length_b   1.000
_cell.length_c   1.000
_cell.angle_alpha   90.00
_cell.angle_beta   90.00
_cell.angle_gamma   90.00
#
_symmetry.space_group_name_H-M   'P 1'
#
loop_
_entity.id
_entity.type
_entity.pdbx_description
1 polymer ?
#
loop_
_entity_poly.entity_id
_entity_poly.type
_entity_poly.pdbx_seq_one_letter_code
_entity_poly.pdbx_strand_id
1 'polypeptide(L)'
;ASVFTGLDAKIQPRVQYKDRWSVNPFPIALAPFVLLQANKSVATRANVDSEAIPPAVSVLQNIKVAGYEVAVLKASDASELVQWLQDHQYQARKDLQEWVSPYVQNGWIISAFKYDSSSSRTEVGTVRISFQTDHPVFPYRVPKDQFTPEGQGNRLGVFVVGPGRASGSLGQRPSAEAWNRGQLRFSMPVARAELNELIGPAVPMDQVKSRESLWLTAWDDRTWPSSDQDLWFGFDSTAEPYQQVRTVVNERSIYLPIDILCLATLGAGLWVRRRVGSSTH
;
A
#
# COMPACT_ATOMS: atom_id res chain seq x y z
N ALA A 1 10.80 -10.27 -1.19
CA ALA A 1 10.46 -9.90 -2.58
C ALA A 1 9.39 -10.83 -3.17
N SER A 2 9.75 -12.02 -3.67
CA SER A 2 8.89 -12.95 -4.44
C SER A 2 7.45 -13.12 -3.93
N VAL A 3 7.25 -13.39 -2.64
CA VAL A 3 5.92 -13.61 -2.03
C VAL A 3 4.97 -12.43 -2.29
N PHE A 4 5.42 -11.19 -2.09
CA PHE A 4 4.59 -10.01 -2.35
C PHE A 4 4.32 -9.81 -3.84
N THR A 5 5.27 -10.17 -4.73
CA THR A 5 5.02 -10.19 -6.18
C THR A 5 3.92 -11.18 -6.57
N GLY A 6 3.91 -12.38 -5.95
CA GLY A 6 2.85 -13.37 -6.16
C GLY A 6 1.50 -12.90 -5.62
N LEU A 7 1.47 -12.27 -4.44
CA LEU A 7 0.26 -11.70 -3.85
C LEU A 7 -0.30 -10.52 -4.67
N ASP A 8 0.53 -9.54 -5.04
CA ASP A 8 0.14 -8.42 -5.93
C ASP A 8 -0.34 -8.92 -7.31
N ALA A 9 0.15 -10.08 -7.79
CA ALA A 9 -0.38 -10.74 -9.00
C ALA A 9 -1.75 -11.41 -8.77
N LYS A 10 -1.95 -12.11 -7.63
CA LYS A 10 -3.23 -12.73 -7.25
C LYS A 10 -4.35 -11.70 -7.06
N ILE A 11 -4.04 -10.52 -6.50
CA ILE A 11 -5.03 -9.46 -6.21
C ILE A 11 -5.28 -8.48 -7.36
N GLN A 12 -4.83 -8.77 -8.59
CA GLN A 12 -5.01 -7.86 -9.72
C GLN A 12 -6.50 -7.54 -9.97
N PRO A 13 -6.85 -6.28 -10.33
CA PRO A 13 -8.23 -5.92 -10.59
C PRO A 13 -8.84 -6.71 -11.76
N ARG A 14 -10.08 -7.14 -11.61
CA ARG A 14 -10.85 -7.72 -12.73
C ARG A 14 -11.06 -6.65 -13.80
N VAL A 15 -10.50 -6.85 -14.98
CA VAL A 15 -10.71 -5.93 -16.11
C VAL A 15 -12.14 -6.12 -16.63
N GLN A 16 -12.87 -5.01 -16.74
CA GLN A 16 -14.20 -4.98 -17.38
C GLN A 16 -14.17 -4.00 -18.55
N TYR A 17 -14.39 -4.48 -19.76
CA TYR A 17 -14.50 -3.61 -20.92
C TYR A 17 -15.88 -2.94 -20.97
N LYS A 18 -15.91 -1.64 -21.25
CA LYS A 18 -17.13 -0.88 -21.52
C LYS A 18 -16.95 -0.09 -22.82
N ASP A 19 -17.67 -0.47 -23.86
CA ASP A 19 -17.68 0.31 -25.09
C ASP A 19 -18.37 1.68 -24.84
N ARG A 20 -17.66 2.76 -25.16
CA ARG A 20 -18.18 4.13 -25.23
C ARG A 20 -18.18 4.56 -26.69
N TRP A 21 -19.37 4.67 -27.25
CA TRP A 21 -19.55 5.23 -28.59
C TRP A 21 -19.45 6.75 -28.53
N SER A 22 -18.72 7.33 -29.48
CA SER A 22 -18.59 8.79 -29.64
C SER A 22 -18.65 9.17 -31.12
N VAL A 23 -19.05 10.41 -31.37
CA VAL A 23 -18.98 11.04 -32.69
C VAL A 23 -18.02 12.22 -32.52
N ASN A 24 -16.91 12.22 -33.25
CA ASN A 24 -15.78 13.11 -32.97
C ASN A 24 -15.35 13.89 -34.24
N PRO A 25 -15.84 15.13 -34.44
CA PRO A 25 -15.68 15.87 -35.68
C PRO A 25 -14.63 17.00 -35.60
N PHE A 26 -13.34 16.68 -35.49
CA PHE A 26 -12.27 17.69 -35.55
C PHE A 26 -11.00 17.22 -36.30
N PRO A 27 -10.24 18.11 -36.98
CA PRO A 27 -9.13 17.72 -37.86
C PRO A 27 -7.77 17.54 -37.15
N ILE A 28 -6.82 16.89 -37.83
CA ILE A 28 -5.49 16.56 -37.31
C ILE A 28 -4.47 17.65 -37.69
N ALA A 29 -4.14 18.56 -36.78
CA ALA A 29 -2.97 19.44 -36.88
C ALA A 29 -2.53 19.98 -35.50
N LEU A 30 -1.24 20.33 -35.38
CA LEU A 30 -0.60 21.08 -34.27
C LEU A 30 -0.50 20.39 -32.89
N ALA A 31 0.59 19.67 -32.66
CA ALA A 31 1.16 19.44 -31.32
C ALA A 31 2.69 19.20 -31.38
N PRO A 32 3.53 20.19 -31.02
CA PRO A 32 4.98 20.02 -30.92
C PRO A 32 5.59 20.46 -29.57
N PHE A 33 6.28 19.53 -28.87
CA PHE A 33 7.14 19.75 -27.67
C PHE A 33 6.44 20.35 -26.42
N VAL A 34 6.72 19.85 -25.20
CA VAL A 34 7.95 20.09 -24.42
C VAL A 34 8.31 18.84 -23.61
N LEU A 35 9.61 18.58 -23.44
CA LEU A 35 10.13 17.51 -22.59
C LEU A 35 11.45 17.99 -21.94
N LEU A 36 11.57 17.75 -20.63
CA LEU A 36 12.79 17.82 -19.81
C LEU A 36 13.39 19.20 -19.50
N GLN A 37 13.36 19.59 -18.21
CA GLN A 37 14.58 20.00 -17.47
C GLN A 37 14.34 20.02 -15.95
N ALA A 38 15.30 19.48 -15.19
CA ALA A 38 15.42 19.60 -13.73
C ALA A 38 16.91 19.38 -13.34
N ASN A 39 17.43 20.09 -12.33
CA ASN A 39 18.88 20.10 -12.03
C ASN A 39 19.20 20.54 -10.58
N LYS A 40 19.87 19.66 -9.79
CA LYS A 40 20.89 19.96 -8.72
C LYS A 40 20.41 20.72 -7.43
N SER A 41 21.00 20.61 -6.22
CA SER A 41 22.14 19.82 -5.64
C SER A 41 22.22 19.90 -4.07
N VAL A 42 22.83 18.90 -3.37
CA VAL A 42 23.66 18.93 -2.09
C VAL A 42 23.06 19.55 -0.77
N ALA A 43 22.87 18.94 0.43
CA ALA A 43 23.66 18.13 1.46
C ALA A 43 24.43 19.00 2.56
N THR A 44 24.77 18.65 3.84
CA THR A 44 25.21 17.40 4.54
C THR A 44 25.32 17.48 6.14
N ARG A 45 25.00 16.42 6.94
CA ARG A 45 25.40 16.08 8.39
C ARG A 45 24.93 17.00 9.58
N ALA A 46 25.16 16.78 10.92
CA ALA A 46 26.10 15.98 11.78
C ALA A 46 25.56 15.53 13.22
N ASN A 47 26.43 15.31 14.25
CA ASN A 47 26.24 14.67 15.61
C ASN A 47 26.44 15.66 16.83
N VAL A 48 26.41 15.38 18.16
CA VAL A 48 27.03 14.31 19.03
C VAL A 48 26.31 14.15 20.43
N ASP A 49 25.83 12.93 20.78
CA ASP A 49 26.21 11.99 21.91
C ASP A 49 26.70 12.57 23.29
N SER A 50 26.55 12.02 24.53
CA SER A 50 26.04 10.79 25.23
C SER A 50 25.37 11.17 26.61
N GLU A 51 25.27 10.49 27.79
CA GLU A 51 25.75 9.24 28.48
C GLU A 51 24.89 8.94 29.77
N ALA A 52 25.10 7.86 30.58
CA ALA A 52 24.10 7.32 31.57
C ALA A 52 24.60 6.59 32.88
N ILE A 53 23.68 6.04 33.70
CA ILE A 53 23.90 5.02 34.79
C ILE A 53 22.68 4.01 34.87
N PRO A 54 22.62 2.91 35.67
CA PRO A 54 22.27 1.55 35.18
C PRO A 54 20.81 1.06 35.37
N PRO A 55 20.39 -0.07 34.74
CA PRO A 55 19.00 -0.26 34.23
C PRO A 55 18.20 -1.47 34.76
N ALA A 56 16.93 -1.61 34.32
CA ALA A 56 16.04 -2.77 34.48
C ALA A 56 15.48 -3.35 33.14
N VAL A 57 16.10 -3.05 31.99
CA VAL A 57 15.77 -3.66 30.67
C VAL A 57 16.34 -5.08 30.52
N SER A 58 15.59 -5.97 29.86
CA SER A 58 15.98 -7.36 29.60
C SER A 58 16.07 -7.68 28.10
N VAL A 59 17.19 -8.27 27.67
CA VAL A 59 17.41 -8.76 26.30
C VAL A 59 17.02 -10.23 26.22
N LEU A 60 16.06 -10.57 25.35
CA LEU A 60 15.55 -11.95 25.18
C LEU A 60 16.30 -12.72 24.10
N GLN A 61 16.70 -12.06 23.01
CA GLN A 61 17.42 -12.66 21.89
C GLN A 61 18.15 -11.58 21.08
N ASN A 62 19.35 -11.90 20.58
CA ASN A 62 20.01 -11.15 19.50
C ASN A 62 20.16 -12.09 18.28
N ILE A 63 19.84 -11.61 17.08
CA ILE A 63 19.90 -12.40 15.84
C ILE A 63 20.26 -11.52 14.64
N LYS A 64 21.04 -12.08 13.70
CA LYS A 64 21.27 -11.47 12.38
C LYS A 64 20.33 -12.10 11.36
N VAL A 65 19.55 -11.28 10.65
CA VAL A 65 18.57 -11.73 9.66
C VAL A 65 18.38 -10.71 8.55
N ALA A 66 18.42 -11.17 7.29
CA ALA A 66 18.07 -10.36 6.11
C ALA A 66 18.79 -8.99 6.01
N GLY A 67 20.07 -8.91 6.39
CA GLY A 67 20.86 -7.67 6.38
C GLY A 67 20.72 -6.78 7.62
N TYR A 68 19.96 -7.22 8.63
CA TYR A 68 19.80 -6.54 9.92
C TYR A 68 20.48 -7.29 11.05
N GLU A 69 20.98 -6.55 12.03
CA GLU A 69 21.15 -6.99 13.42
C GLU A 69 19.87 -6.64 14.19
N VAL A 70 19.29 -7.61 14.89
CA VAL A 70 17.99 -7.50 15.55
C VAL A 70 18.10 -7.91 17.00
N ALA A 71 17.70 -7.01 17.90
CA ALA A 71 17.58 -7.27 19.33
C ALA A 71 16.10 -7.41 19.70
N VAL A 72 15.75 -8.49 20.40
CA VAL A 72 14.42 -8.77 20.92
C VAL A 72 14.44 -8.46 22.41
N LEU A 73 13.62 -7.49 22.81
CA LEU A 73 13.72 -6.80 24.10
C LEU A 73 12.41 -6.93 24.88
N LYS A 74 12.53 -6.97 26.20
CA LYS A 74 11.44 -6.73 27.14
C LYS A 74 11.88 -5.68 28.16
N ALA A 75 11.09 -4.63 28.30
CA ALA A 75 11.29 -3.58 29.29
C ALA A 75 10.05 -3.46 30.18
N SER A 76 10.23 -2.91 31.38
CA SER A 76 9.14 -2.44 32.24
C SER A 76 9.01 -0.90 32.24
N ASP A 77 10.04 -0.18 31.79
CA ASP A 77 10.02 1.27 31.62
C ASP A 77 10.43 1.71 30.20
N ALA A 78 9.82 2.79 29.72
CA ALA A 78 10.01 3.31 28.37
C ALA A 78 11.23 4.22 28.22
N SER A 79 11.65 4.93 29.28
CA SER A 79 12.88 5.73 29.27
C SER A 79 14.12 4.83 29.29
N GLU A 80 14.11 3.77 30.10
CA GLU A 80 15.20 2.80 30.13
C GLU A 80 15.35 2.04 28.79
N LEU A 81 14.22 1.71 28.13
CA LEU A 81 14.27 1.10 26.80
C LEU A 81 14.93 2.04 25.79
N VAL A 82 14.62 3.34 25.85
CA VAL A 82 15.26 4.36 25.01
C VAL A 82 16.75 4.48 25.32
N GLN A 83 17.15 4.44 26.60
CA GLN A 83 18.56 4.45 26.99
C GLN A 83 19.30 3.21 26.46
N TRP A 84 18.74 2.01 26.67
CA TRP A 84 19.32 0.76 26.15
C TRP A 84 19.52 0.83 24.63
N LEU A 85 18.55 1.40 23.89
CA LEU A 85 18.65 1.59 22.44
C LEU A 85 19.78 2.55 22.06
N GLN A 86 19.97 3.66 22.79
CA GLN A 86 21.10 4.59 22.59
C GLN A 86 22.44 3.89 22.85
N ASP A 87 22.57 3.19 23.98
CA ASP A 87 23.79 2.47 24.37
C ASP A 87 24.20 1.41 23.34
N HIS A 88 23.22 0.79 22.67
CA HIS A 88 23.42 -0.24 21.63
C HIS A 88 23.42 0.31 20.20
N GLN A 89 23.60 1.63 20.04
CA GLN A 89 23.79 2.37 18.78
C GLN A 89 22.57 2.39 17.85
N TYR A 90 21.36 2.32 18.39
CA TYR A 90 20.12 2.56 17.64
C TYR A 90 19.78 4.07 17.62
N GLN A 91 19.13 4.54 16.56
CA GLN A 91 18.71 5.94 16.46
C GLN A 91 17.48 6.23 17.34
N ALA A 92 17.70 6.82 18.50
CA ALA A 92 16.64 7.24 19.41
C ALA A 92 16.27 8.73 19.21
N ARG A 93 15.16 8.98 18.52
CA ARG A 93 14.52 10.30 18.42
C ARG A 93 13.83 10.67 19.74
N LYS A 94 13.67 11.97 20.04
CA LYS A 94 13.19 12.49 21.35
C LYS A 94 11.82 11.94 21.78
N ASP A 95 10.93 11.76 20.82
CA ASP A 95 9.57 11.22 20.96
C ASP A 95 9.51 9.69 21.04
N LEU A 96 10.62 8.97 20.84
CA LEU A 96 10.65 7.50 20.86
C LEU A 96 10.08 6.95 22.18
N GLN A 97 10.31 7.65 23.29
CA GLN A 97 9.75 7.30 24.59
C GLN A 97 8.21 7.37 24.59
N GLU A 98 7.60 8.41 23.99
CA GLU A 98 6.15 8.53 23.84
C GLU A 98 5.62 7.43 22.91
N TRP A 99 6.36 7.10 21.85
CA TRP A 99 6.00 6.03 20.91
C TRP A 99 5.96 4.64 21.55
N VAL A 100 6.98 4.29 22.35
CA VAL A 100 7.10 2.96 22.95
C VAL A 100 6.36 2.80 24.28
N SER A 101 6.02 3.91 24.96
CA SER A 101 5.30 3.85 26.24
C SER A 101 4.03 2.99 26.20
N PRO A 102 3.13 3.10 25.21
CA PRO A 102 1.96 2.22 25.11
C PRO A 102 2.31 0.74 24.96
N TYR A 103 3.39 0.39 24.26
CA TYR A 103 3.83 -1.00 24.11
C TYR A 103 4.43 -1.55 25.40
N VAL A 104 5.32 -0.78 26.05
CA VAL A 104 5.97 -1.16 27.31
C VAL A 104 4.97 -1.29 28.45
N GLN A 105 4.04 -0.34 28.58
CA GLN A 105 2.96 -0.39 29.59
C GLN A 105 2.05 -1.61 29.42
N ASN A 106 1.82 -2.06 28.17
CA ASN A 106 1.08 -3.28 27.87
C ASN A 106 1.97 -4.55 27.85
N GLY A 107 3.23 -4.46 28.30
CA GLY A 107 4.14 -5.59 28.45
C GLY A 107 4.63 -6.25 27.15
N TRP A 108 4.58 -5.53 26.03
CA TRP A 108 4.96 -6.06 24.71
C TRP A 108 6.44 -6.45 24.63
N ILE A 109 6.73 -7.44 23.78
CA ILE A 109 8.08 -7.76 23.34
C ILE A 109 8.39 -6.90 22.10
N ILE A 110 9.51 -6.18 22.13
CA ILE A 110 9.88 -5.20 21.11
C ILE A 110 11.08 -5.72 20.32
N SER A 111 11.00 -5.73 18.99
CA SER A 111 12.12 -6.09 18.11
C SER A 111 12.74 -4.82 17.52
N ALA A 112 13.96 -4.50 17.95
CA ALA A 112 14.74 -3.36 17.47
C ALA A 112 15.66 -3.79 16.32
N PHE A 113 15.57 -3.11 15.17
CA PHE A 113 16.33 -3.41 13.96
C PHE A 113 17.36 -2.32 13.67
N LYS A 114 18.60 -2.72 13.37
CA LYS A 114 19.64 -1.84 12.78
C LYS A 114 20.35 -2.57 11.64
N TYR A 115 20.94 -1.84 10.71
CA TYR A 115 21.68 -2.44 9.60
C TYR A 115 22.90 -3.22 10.12
N ASP A 116 23.19 -4.38 9.53
CA ASP A 116 24.39 -5.13 9.85
C ASP A 116 25.64 -4.39 9.34
N SER A 117 26.41 -3.82 10.28
CA SER A 117 27.63 -3.05 10.01
C SER A 117 28.77 -3.87 9.40
N SER A 118 28.68 -5.20 9.41
CA SER A 118 29.63 -6.08 8.71
C SER A 118 29.25 -6.37 7.24
N SER A 119 28.06 -5.93 6.79
CA SER A 119 27.69 -6.01 5.38
C SER A 119 28.24 -4.82 4.58
N SER A 120 29.01 -5.11 3.52
CA SER A 120 29.51 -4.09 2.59
C SER A 120 28.43 -3.52 1.64
N ARG A 121 27.17 -3.95 1.77
CA ARG A 121 26.02 -3.39 1.04
C ARG A 121 24.79 -3.29 1.95
N THR A 122 24.02 -2.22 1.77
CA THR A 122 22.69 -2.03 2.38
C THR A 122 21.60 -2.87 1.68
N GLU A 123 21.93 -4.10 1.29
CA GLU A 123 20.97 -5.06 0.70
C GLU A 123 20.18 -5.73 1.83
N VAL A 124 19.12 -5.04 2.28
CA VAL A 124 18.17 -5.56 3.28
C VAL A 124 17.03 -6.33 2.62
N GLY A 125 16.60 -7.41 3.29
CA GLY A 125 15.55 -8.31 2.83
C GLY A 125 14.27 -8.24 3.65
N THR A 126 13.26 -9.00 3.21
CA THR A 126 12.00 -9.17 3.94
C THR A 126 12.23 -9.99 5.21
N VAL A 127 11.87 -9.44 6.38
CA VAL A 127 11.88 -10.16 7.66
C VAL A 127 10.54 -10.83 7.95
N ARG A 128 10.54 -11.93 8.70
CA ARG A 128 9.32 -12.60 9.22
C ARG A 128 9.36 -12.59 10.73
N ILE A 129 8.34 -11.99 11.35
CA ILE A 129 8.08 -12.08 12.78
C ILE A 129 6.96 -13.10 12.99
N SER A 130 6.99 -13.85 14.09
CA SER A 130 5.98 -14.87 14.41
C SER A 130 5.79 -14.97 15.92
N PHE A 131 4.55 -14.79 16.38
CA PHE A 131 4.17 -14.76 17.78
C PHE A 131 2.75 -15.32 17.94
N GLN A 132 2.36 -15.68 19.16
CA GLN A 132 0.99 -16.08 19.48
C GLN A 132 0.17 -14.85 19.92
N THR A 133 -1.07 -14.77 19.46
CA THR A 133 -2.04 -13.74 19.88
C THR A 133 -3.47 -14.25 19.67
N ASP A 134 -4.38 -13.88 20.56
CA ASP A 134 -5.82 -14.12 20.42
C ASP A 134 -6.47 -13.16 19.40
N HIS A 135 -5.83 -12.02 19.16
CA HIS A 135 -6.30 -10.96 18.27
C HIS A 135 -5.17 -10.53 17.33
N PRO A 136 -5.25 -10.82 16.01
CA PRO A 136 -4.23 -10.41 15.06
C PRO A 136 -4.12 -8.89 14.97
N VAL A 137 -2.89 -8.40 14.97
CA VAL A 137 -2.55 -6.97 15.00
C VAL A 137 -1.36 -6.70 14.09
N PHE A 138 -1.42 -5.56 13.40
CA PHE A 138 -0.27 -4.93 12.75
C PHE A 138 0.08 -3.66 13.53
N PRO A 139 1.31 -3.52 14.05
CA PRO A 139 1.80 -2.29 14.68
C PRO A 139 1.77 -1.13 13.67
N TYR A 140 0.69 -0.34 13.72
CA TYR A 140 0.39 0.73 12.78
C TYR A 140 0.72 2.10 13.37
N ARG A 141 0.71 2.21 14.70
CA ARG A 141 1.01 3.41 15.48
C ARG A 141 2.37 3.98 15.10
N VAL A 142 2.37 5.25 14.70
CA VAL A 142 3.55 6.11 14.69
C VAL A 142 3.32 7.34 15.60
N PRO A 143 4.37 8.09 15.97
CA PRO A 143 4.22 9.39 16.61
C PRO A 143 3.52 10.42 15.71
N LYS A 144 2.84 11.38 16.34
CA LYS A 144 2.00 12.40 15.66
C LYS A 144 2.78 13.31 14.72
N ASP A 145 4.06 13.52 14.99
CA ASP A 145 4.94 14.32 14.14
C ASP A 145 5.50 13.56 12.92
N GLN A 146 5.30 12.24 12.85
CA GLN A 146 5.48 11.44 11.62
C GLN A 146 4.18 11.29 10.83
N PHE A 147 3.06 11.92 11.22
CA PHE A 147 1.84 11.86 10.42
C PHE A 147 2.08 12.58 9.08
N THR A 148 1.88 11.86 8.00
CA THR A 148 2.13 12.39 6.66
C THR A 148 0.99 13.35 6.27
N PRO A 149 1.29 14.52 5.67
CA PRO A 149 0.27 15.43 5.16
C PRO A 149 -0.68 14.77 4.16
N GLU A 150 -1.91 15.27 4.07
CA GLU A 150 -2.90 14.75 3.14
C GLU A 150 -2.38 14.76 1.69
N GLY A 151 -2.60 13.64 0.98
CA GLY A 151 -2.11 13.44 -0.38
C GLY A 151 -0.62 13.08 -0.51
N GLN A 152 0.18 13.13 0.56
CA GLN A 152 1.63 12.82 0.55
C GLN A 152 1.97 11.42 1.12
N GLY A 153 0.97 10.68 1.61
CA GLY A 153 1.15 9.36 2.25
C GLY A 153 1.79 8.29 1.36
N ASN A 154 2.53 7.37 2.01
CA ASN A 154 3.09 6.19 1.37
C ASN A 154 2.03 5.09 1.18
N ARG A 155 2.25 4.17 0.24
CA ARG A 155 1.43 2.95 0.12
C ARG A 155 1.87 1.93 1.17
N LEU A 156 1.03 1.70 2.18
CA LEU A 156 1.04 0.48 2.98
C LEU A 156 0.12 -0.56 2.31
N GLY A 157 0.70 -1.60 1.72
CA GLY A 157 -0.03 -2.76 1.21
C GLY A 157 -0.18 -3.81 2.31
N VAL A 158 -1.40 -4.13 2.71
CA VAL A 158 -1.69 -5.07 3.80
C VAL A 158 -2.38 -6.31 3.22
N PHE A 159 -1.83 -7.49 3.52
CA PHE A 159 -2.40 -8.79 3.15
C PHE A 159 -2.66 -9.61 4.43
N VAL A 160 -3.90 -10.07 4.61
CA VAL A 160 -4.32 -10.89 5.76
C VAL A 160 -4.90 -12.20 5.25
N VAL A 161 -4.44 -13.31 5.81
CA VAL A 161 -4.97 -14.66 5.56
C VAL A 161 -5.64 -15.18 6.83
N GLY A 162 -6.90 -15.60 6.74
CA GLY A 162 -7.70 -15.94 7.93
C GLY A 162 -8.96 -16.79 7.66
N PRO A 163 -9.77 -17.05 8.69
CA PRO A 163 -10.95 -17.92 8.61
C PRO A 163 -12.18 -17.29 7.92
N GLY A 164 -12.11 -16.01 7.56
CA GLY A 164 -13.18 -15.25 6.90
C GLY A 164 -12.63 -13.92 6.38
N ARG A 165 -13.48 -13.11 5.74
CA ARG A 165 -13.13 -11.73 5.34
C ARG A 165 -12.57 -10.99 6.55
N ALA A 166 -11.33 -10.53 6.45
CA ALA A 166 -10.76 -9.71 7.50
C ALA A 166 -11.37 -8.29 7.48
N SER A 167 -11.47 -7.66 8.65
CA SER A 167 -11.91 -6.27 8.82
C SER A 167 -10.94 -5.55 9.76
N GLY A 168 -10.40 -4.40 9.35
CA GLY A 168 -9.46 -3.61 10.15
C GLY A 168 -10.15 -2.57 11.05
N SER A 169 -9.66 -2.42 12.28
CA SER A 169 -9.98 -1.30 13.17
C SER A 169 -8.73 -0.67 13.77
N LEU A 170 -8.72 0.66 13.87
CA LEU A 170 -7.69 1.42 14.57
C LEU A 170 -8.04 1.47 16.06
N GLY A 171 -7.14 1.00 16.91
CA GLY A 171 -7.34 0.89 18.35
C GLY A 171 -8.22 -0.30 18.77
N GLN A 172 -8.36 -0.49 20.08
CA GLN A 172 -9.19 -1.53 20.69
C GLN A 172 -10.54 -0.97 21.20
N ARG A 173 -11.51 -1.86 21.46
CA ARG A 173 -12.79 -1.49 22.04
C ARG A 173 -12.62 -0.93 23.47
N PRO A 174 -13.45 0.03 23.91
CA PRO A 174 -14.63 0.56 23.22
C PRO A 174 -14.32 1.60 22.12
N SER A 175 -13.15 2.24 22.14
CA SER A 175 -12.77 3.32 21.22
C SER A 175 -12.15 2.85 19.90
N ALA A 176 -12.63 1.72 19.35
CA ALA A 176 -12.13 1.18 18.10
C ALA A 176 -12.81 1.86 16.89
N GLU A 177 -12.04 2.55 16.06
CA GLU A 177 -12.54 3.14 14.81
C GLU A 177 -12.38 2.16 13.63
N ALA A 178 -13.33 2.15 12.70
CA ALA A 178 -13.18 1.37 11.47
C ALA A 178 -12.03 1.93 10.62
N TRP A 179 -11.15 1.06 10.09
CA TRP A 179 -10.00 1.46 9.28
C TRP A 179 -10.40 1.87 7.85
N ASN A 180 -11.17 2.95 7.74
CA ASN A 180 -11.73 3.49 6.49
C ASN A 180 -10.66 4.06 5.52
N ARG A 181 -9.38 4.02 5.90
CA ARG A 181 -8.23 4.51 5.12
C ARG A 181 -7.63 3.43 4.22
N GLY A 182 -7.77 2.15 4.59
CA GLY A 182 -7.41 1.03 3.74
C GLY A 182 -8.43 0.84 2.61
N GLN A 183 -8.04 1.12 1.37
CA GLN A 183 -8.86 0.79 0.20
C GLN A 183 -8.82 -0.72 -0.05
N LEU A 184 -9.97 -1.39 0.13
CA LEU A 184 -10.09 -2.81 -0.16
C LEU A 184 -9.78 -3.10 -1.64
N ARG A 185 -8.81 -4.00 -1.88
CA ARG A 185 -8.41 -4.44 -3.23
C ARG A 185 -9.02 -5.80 -3.58
N PHE A 186 -9.05 -6.72 -2.62
CA PHE A 186 -9.40 -8.12 -2.82
C PHE A 186 -9.89 -8.74 -1.50
N SER A 187 -10.87 -9.64 -1.53
CA SER A 187 -11.33 -10.40 -0.37
C SER A 187 -12.13 -11.64 -0.80
N MET A 188 -11.53 -12.83 -0.83
CA MET A 188 -12.26 -14.08 -1.11
C MET A 188 -11.53 -15.31 -0.55
N PRO A 189 -12.20 -16.47 -0.45
CA PRO A 189 -11.54 -17.75 -0.23
C PRO A 189 -10.50 -18.05 -1.31
N VAL A 190 -9.35 -18.57 -0.90
CA VAL A 190 -8.26 -19.05 -1.74
C VAL A 190 -7.94 -20.48 -1.29
N ALA A 191 -7.77 -21.39 -2.24
CA ALA A 191 -7.52 -22.80 -1.95
C ALA A 191 -6.18 -22.98 -1.21
N ARG A 192 -6.10 -23.95 -0.29
CA ARG A 192 -4.89 -24.22 0.51
C ARG A 192 -3.66 -24.52 -0.37
N ALA A 193 -3.86 -25.18 -1.51
CA ALA A 193 -2.79 -25.45 -2.48
C ALA A 193 -2.24 -24.15 -3.09
N GLU A 194 -3.12 -23.29 -3.61
CA GLU A 194 -2.74 -21.98 -4.18
C GLU A 194 -2.09 -21.06 -3.12
N LEU A 195 -2.59 -21.08 -1.87
CA LEU A 195 -1.93 -20.38 -0.76
C LEU A 195 -0.54 -20.95 -0.44
N ASN A 196 -0.36 -22.27 -0.52
CA ASN A 196 0.95 -22.89 -0.33
C ASN A 196 1.95 -22.48 -1.43
N GLU A 197 1.49 -22.30 -2.66
CA GLU A 197 2.31 -21.75 -3.76
C GLU A 197 2.63 -20.25 -3.55
N LEU A 198 1.65 -19.45 -3.13
CA LEU A 198 1.81 -17.99 -2.96
C LEU A 198 2.65 -17.60 -1.72
N ILE A 199 2.40 -18.23 -0.57
CA ILE A 199 2.97 -17.83 0.73
C ILE A 199 3.72 -18.95 1.48
N GLY A 200 3.60 -20.21 1.07
CA GLY A 200 4.25 -21.36 1.72
C GLY A 200 5.79 -21.26 1.85
N PRO A 201 6.53 -20.66 0.90
CA PRO A 201 7.97 -20.40 1.07
C PRO A 201 8.33 -19.45 2.23
N ALA A 202 7.36 -18.71 2.78
CA ALA A 202 7.56 -17.79 3.91
C ALA A 202 6.73 -18.15 5.16
N VAL A 203 5.58 -18.81 5.02
CA VAL A 203 4.65 -19.13 6.11
C VAL A 203 4.65 -20.64 6.38
N PRO A 204 4.81 -21.11 7.64
CA PRO A 204 4.75 -22.53 7.97
C PRO A 204 3.31 -23.05 7.84
N MET A 205 2.96 -23.52 6.64
CA MET A 205 1.60 -23.96 6.30
C MET A 205 1.15 -25.21 7.08
N ASP A 206 2.08 -25.96 7.65
CA ASP A 206 1.83 -27.04 8.62
C ASP A 206 1.11 -26.55 9.89
N GLN A 207 1.41 -25.33 10.35
CA GLN A 207 0.80 -24.72 11.54
C GLN A 207 -0.59 -24.12 11.25
N VAL A 208 -0.93 -23.97 9.96
CA VAL A 208 -2.17 -23.36 9.48
C VAL A 208 -3.31 -24.38 9.53
N LYS A 209 -4.27 -24.19 10.44
CA LYS A 209 -5.27 -25.21 10.82
C LYS A 209 -6.33 -25.55 9.74
N SER A 210 -6.65 -24.64 8.81
CA SER A 210 -7.67 -24.91 7.77
C SER A 210 -7.12 -25.83 6.68
N ARG A 211 -7.89 -26.85 6.29
CA ARG A 211 -7.45 -27.90 5.34
C ARG A 211 -7.79 -27.61 3.88
N GLU A 212 -8.83 -26.85 3.59
CA GLU A 212 -9.37 -26.71 2.22
C GLU A 212 -9.11 -25.32 1.62
N SER A 213 -9.54 -24.27 2.31
CA SER A 213 -9.32 -22.87 1.90
C SER A 213 -9.18 -21.93 3.09
N LEU A 214 -8.60 -20.76 2.85
CA LEU A 214 -8.63 -19.62 3.77
C LEU A 214 -8.99 -18.36 3.01
N TRP A 215 -9.55 -17.39 3.70
CA TRP A 215 -9.80 -16.08 3.11
C TRP A 215 -8.49 -15.32 2.96
N LEU A 216 -8.21 -14.79 1.76
CA LEU A 216 -7.21 -13.76 1.55
C LEU A 216 -7.95 -12.42 1.42
N THR A 217 -7.64 -11.47 2.29
CA THR A 217 -8.12 -10.09 2.22
C THR A 217 -6.92 -9.16 2.06
N ALA A 218 -7.02 -8.18 1.14
CA ALA A 218 -5.94 -7.25 0.84
C ALA A 218 -6.43 -5.81 0.68
N TRP A 219 -5.65 -4.87 1.21
CA TRP A 219 -5.91 -3.43 1.19
C TRP A 219 -4.67 -2.63 0.78
N ASP A 220 -4.89 -1.46 0.18
CA ASP A 220 -3.90 -0.40 0.08
C ASP A 220 -4.35 0.79 0.94
N ASP A 221 -3.59 1.13 1.99
CA ASP A 221 -3.68 2.44 2.62
C ASP A 221 -2.63 3.35 1.97
N ARG A 222 -3.06 4.54 1.52
CA ARG A 222 -2.21 5.53 0.84
C ARG A 222 -2.03 6.81 1.68
N THR A 223 -2.38 6.74 2.96
CA THR A 223 -2.21 7.79 3.97
C THR A 223 -1.05 7.49 4.92
N TRP A 224 -0.70 6.21 5.09
CA TRP A 224 0.30 5.77 6.06
C TRP A 224 1.70 6.41 5.82
N PRO A 225 2.44 6.80 6.87
CA PRO A 225 2.05 6.81 8.29
C PRO A 225 1.05 7.93 8.65
N SER A 226 0.00 7.61 9.42
CA SER A 226 -1.13 8.55 9.67
C SER A 226 -1.92 8.37 10.99
N SER A 227 -1.56 7.45 11.89
CA SER A 227 -2.30 7.25 13.16
C SER A 227 -1.38 6.91 14.33
N ASP A 228 -1.80 7.28 15.53
CA ASP A 228 -1.21 6.91 16.82
C ASP A 228 -1.88 5.66 17.42
N GLN A 229 -2.66 4.92 16.61
CA GLN A 229 -3.32 3.68 17.01
C GLN A 229 -2.89 2.50 16.14
N ASP A 230 -2.98 1.30 16.72
CA ASP A 230 -2.60 0.05 16.07
C ASP A 230 -3.75 -0.58 15.30
N LEU A 231 -3.43 -1.34 14.26
CA LEU A 231 -4.41 -1.91 13.34
C LEU A 231 -4.74 -3.35 13.75
N TRP A 232 -5.93 -3.53 14.32
CA TRP A 232 -6.45 -4.82 14.79
C TRP A 232 -7.36 -5.43 13.72
N PHE A 233 -7.37 -6.76 13.62
CA PHE A 233 -8.18 -7.48 12.64
C PHE A 233 -9.25 -8.37 13.28
N GLY A 234 -10.51 -8.14 12.91
CA GLY A 234 -11.61 -9.08 13.06
C GLY A 234 -11.81 -9.93 11.79
N PHE A 235 -12.64 -10.98 11.86
CA PHE A 235 -12.99 -11.82 10.71
C PHE A 235 -14.49 -12.10 10.65
N ASP A 236 -15.03 -12.07 9.43
CA ASP A 236 -16.40 -12.46 9.10
C ASP A 236 -16.38 -13.60 8.07
N SER A 237 -16.84 -14.79 8.47
CA SER A 237 -16.92 -15.97 7.60
C SER A 237 -18.16 -16.02 6.71
N THR A 238 -19.08 -15.06 6.87
CA THR A 238 -20.35 -14.96 6.13
C THR A 238 -20.36 -13.88 5.04
N ALA A 239 -19.36 -12.99 5.03
CA ALA A 239 -19.27 -11.92 4.05
C ALA A 239 -19.05 -12.43 2.62
N GLU A 240 -19.70 -11.79 1.65
CA GLU A 240 -19.52 -12.08 0.22
C GLU A 240 -18.06 -11.93 -0.27
N PRO A 241 -17.66 -12.58 -1.37
CA PRO A 241 -16.41 -12.30 -2.08
C PRO A 241 -16.34 -10.86 -2.64
N TYR A 242 -15.12 -10.35 -2.83
CA TYR A 242 -14.83 -9.07 -3.49
C TYR A 242 -13.52 -9.11 -4.26
N GLN A 243 -13.50 -8.44 -5.42
CA GLN A 243 -12.30 -8.10 -6.18
C GLN A 243 -12.53 -6.74 -6.82
N GLN A 244 -11.54 -5.85 -6.74
CA GLN A 244 -11.62 -4.55 -7.40
C GLN A 244 -11.84 -4.73 -8.91
N VAL A 245 -12.76 -3.96 -9.49
CA VAL A 245 -12.98 -3.92 -10.95
C VAL A 245 -12.23 -2.73 -11.53
N ARG A 246 -11.48 -2.95 -12.61
CA ARG A 246 -10.90 -1.87 -13.43
C ARG A 246 -11.66 -1.79 -14.75
N THR A 247 -12.53 -0.79 -14.87
CA THR A 247 -13.23 -0.52 -16.12
C THR A 247 -12.26 0.05 -17.15
N VAL A 248 -12.09 -0.64 -18.27
CA VAL A 248 -11.40 -0.14 -19.46
C VAL A 248 -12.46 0.35 -20.44
N VAL A 249 -12.45 1.64 -20.73
CA VAL A 249 -13.38 2.24 -21.68
C VAL A 249 -12.79 2.14 -23.08
N ASN A 250 -13.43 1.37 -23.94
CA ASN A 250 -13.07 1.28 -25.36
C ASN A 250 -13.81 2.41 -26.10
N GLU A 251 -13.10 3.39 -26.63
CA GLU A 251 -13.73 4.42 -27.46
C GLU A 251 -13.97 3.89 -28.87
N ARG A 252 -15.24 3.84 -29.28
CA ARG A 252 -15.64 3.48 -30.64
C ARG A 252 -16.19 4.70 -31.35
N SER A 253 -15.32 5.36 -32.10
CA SER A 253 -15.69 6.50 -32.95
C SER A 253 -16.42 6.03 -34.20
N ILE A 254 -17.65 6.50 -34.43
CA ILE A 254 -18.29 6.39 -35.75
C ILE A 254 -17.91 7.63 -36.54
N TYR A 255 -17.12 7.45 -37.60
CA TYR A 255 -16.74 8.54 -38.49
C TYR A 255 -17.90 8.88 -39.44
N LEU A 256 -18.59 9.98 -39.17
CA LEU A 256 -19.58 10.55 -40.08
C LEU A 256 -18.85 11.50 -41.07
N PRO A 257 -18.86 11.23 -42.39
CA PRO A 257 -18.18 12.07 -43.38
C PRO A 257 -19.05 13.31 -43.67
N ILE A 258 -19.10 14.24 -42.72
CA ILE A 258 -19.87 15.49 -42.81
C ILE A 258 -19.44 16.30 -44.04
N ASP A 259 -18.16 16.25 -44.42
CA ASP A 259 -17.62 16.93 -45.61
C ASP A 259 -18.32 16.46 -46.90
N ILE A 260 -18.68 15.18 -47.02
CA ILE A 260 -19.40 14.64 -48.19
C ILE A 260 -20.83 15.20 -48.22
N LEU A 261 -21.49 15.33 -47.07
CA LEU A 261 -22.83 15.94 -46.96
C LEU A 261 -22.79 17.44 -47.27
N CYS A 262 -21.77 18.16 -46.80
CA CYS A 262 -21.54 19.57 -47.13
C CYS A 262 -21.25 19.79 -48.62
N LEU A 263 -20.40 18.95 -49.24
CA LEU A 263 -20.11 19.02 -50.68
C LEU A 263 -21.34 18.66 -51.53
N ALA A 264 -22.15 17.67 -51.12
CA ALA A 264 -23.38 17.31 -51.81
C ALA A 264 -24.42 18.43 -51.78
N THR A 265 -24.61 19.07 -50.60
CA THR A 265 -25.55 20.19 -50.44
C THR A 265 -25.09 21.46 -51.17
N LEU A 266 -23.79 21.79 -51.14
CA LEU A 266 -23.21 22.87 -51.94
C LEU A 266 -23.35 22.61 -53.45
N GLY A 267 -23.08 21.39 -53.90
CA GLY A 267 -23.24 20.98 -55.30
C GLY A 267 -24.68 21.10 -55.79
N ALA A 268 -25.64 20.63 -54.98
CA ALA A 268 -27.08 20.78 -55.26
C ALA A 268 -27.50 22.26 -55.32
N GLY A 269 -27.05 23.09 -54.37
CA GLY A 269 -27.34 24.53 -54.36
C GLY A 269 -26.80 25.27 -55.59
N LEU A 270 -25.57 24.96 -56.01
CA LEU A 270 -24.97 25.51 -57.24
C LEU A 270 -25.69 25.05 -58.51
N TRP A 271 -26.17 23.80 -58.56
CA TRP A 271 -26.94 23.26 -59.68
C TRP A 271 -28.32 23.91 -59.82
N VAL A 272 -29.05 24.08 -58.70
CA VAL A 272 -30.32 24.82 -58.67
C VAL A 272 -30.11 26.27 -59.10
N ARG A 273 -29.09 26.95 -58.55
CA ARG A 273 -28.78 28.34 -58.90
C ARG A 273 -28.41 28.53 -60.37
N ARG A 274 -27.72 27.56 -60.99
CA ARG A 274 -27.45 27.54 -62.44
C ARG A 274 -28.72 27.42 -63.28
N ARG A 275 -29.68 26.57 -62.89
CA ARG A 275 -30.97 26.43 -63.61
C ARG A 275 -31.81 27.71 -63.58
N VAL A 276 -31.87 28.39 -62.43
CA VAL A 276 -32.63 29.64 -62.30
C VAL A 276 -31.99 30.78 -63.10
N GLY A 277 -30.65 30.86 -63.11
CA GLY A 277 -29.92 31.90 -63.85
C GLY A 277 -29.94 31.75 -65.38
N SER A 278 -30.34 30.60 -65.92
CA SER A 278 -30.41 30.35 -67.38
C SER A 278 -31.82 30.55 -67.97
N SER A 279 -32.72 31.23 -67.26
CA SER A 279 -34.13 31.40 -67.66
C SER A 279 -34.51 32.85 -68.01
N THR A 280 -33.53 33.74 -68.18
CA THR A 280 -33.74 35.16 -68.53
C THR A 280 -32.74 35.63 -69.59
N HIS A 281 -32.99 35.28 -70.85
CA HIS A 281 -32.48 35.94 -72.05
C HIS A 281 -33.42 35.66 -73.22
#